data_AF-A0AAU8ARW2-F1
#
_entry.id   AF-A0AAU8ARW2-F1
#
_cell.length_a   1.000
_cell.length_b   1.000
_cell.length_c   1.000
_cell.angle_alpha   90.00
_cell.angle_beta   90.00
_cell.angle_gamma   90.00
#
_symmetry.space_group_name_H-M   'P 1'
#
loop_
_entity.id
_entity.type
_entity.pdbx_description
1 polymer ?
#
loop_
_entity_poly.entity_id
_entity_poly.type
_entity_poly.pdbx_seq_one_letter_code
_entity_poly.pdbx_strand_id
1 'polypeptide(L)' 'MNRLLALIAFLAFTGFVLVLIVKVPSPDLIAVSVLTIGLVAYDFLTSSGGRRG' A
#
# COMPACT_ATOMS: atom_id res chain seq x y z
N MET A 1 6.81 -13.17 -7.42
CA MET A 1 5.40 -13.03 -7.02
C MET A 1 4.53 -12.99 -8.26
N ASN A 2 3.35 -13.60 -8.23
CA ASN A 2 2.34 -13.35 -9.27
C ASN A 2 1.96 -11.87 -9.24
N ARG A 3 2.20 -11.13 -10.34
CA ARG A 3 1.89 -9.69 -10.42
C ARG A 3 0.41 -9.40 -10.14
N LEU A 4 -0.47 -10.29 -10.58
CA LEU A 4 -1.91 -10.23 -10.29
C LEU A 4 -2.19 -10.29 -8.78
N LEU A 5 -1.56 -11.24 -8.08
CA LEU A 5 -1.75 -11.42 -6.63
C LEU A 5 -1.22 -10.21 -5.86
N ALA A 6 -0.08 -9.66 -6.26
CA ALA A 6 0.48 -8.48 -5.64
C ALA A 6 -0.42 -7.25 -5.83
N LEU A 7 -1.05 -7.10 -7.00
CA LEU A 7 -2.00 -6.01 -7.27
C LEU A 7 -3.28 -6.15 -6.43
N ILE A 8 -3.80 -7.37 -6.29
CA ILE A 8 -4.95 -7.66 -5.42
C ILE A 8 -4.60 -7.34 -3.95
N ALA A 9 -3.42 -7.76 -3.49
CA ALA A 9 -2.95 -7.48 -2.13
C ALA A 9 -2.80 -5.97 -1.89
N PHE A 10 -2.25 -5.23 -2.87
CA PHE A 10 -2.14 -3.78 -2.81
C PHE A 10 -3.52 -3.12 -2.69
N LEU A 11 -4.47 -3.48 -3.55
CA LEU A 11 -5.83 -2.92 -3.51
C LEU A 11 -6.54 -3.23 -2.19
N ALA A 12 -6.44 -4.46 -1.69
CA ALA A 12 -7.04 -4.85 -0.42
C ALA A 12 -6.43 -4.07 0.75
N PHE A 13 -5.09 -3.94 0.77
CA PHE A 13 -4.37 -3.18 1.79
C PHE A 13 -4.75 -1.69 1.76
N THR A 14 -4.66 -1.04 0.59
CA THR A 14 -5.01 0.36 0.43
C THR A 14 -6.48 0.62 0.78
N GLY A 15 -7.39 -0.25 0.36
CA GLY A 15 -8.81 -0.15 0.70
C GLY A 15 -9.06 -0.20 2.21
N PHE A 16 -8.42 -1.14 2.91
CA PHE A 16 -8.53 -1.24 4.36
C PHE A 16 -8.00 0.00 5.08
N VAL A 17 -6.80 0.47 4.71
CA VAL A 17 -6.19 1.65 5.32
C VAL A 17 -7.03 2.91 5.07
N LEU A 18 -7.62 3.02 3.88
CA LEU A 18 -8.50 4.14 3.56
C LEU A 18 -9.78 4.13 4.43
N VAL A 19 -10.34 2.95 4.72
CA VAL A 19 -11.45 2.82 5.68
C VAL A 19 -11.02 3.29 7.08
N LEU A 20 -9.82 2.95 7.54
CA LEU A 20 -9.31 3.42 8.84
C LEU A 20 -9.22 4.95 8.90
N ILE A 21 -8.67 5.58 7.85
CA ILE A 21 -8.57 7.04 7.74
C ILE A 21 -9.96 7.70 7.82
N VAL A 22 -10.94 7.16 7.08
CA VAL A 22 -12.29 7.74 7.03
C VAL A 22 -13.08 7.52 8.32
N LYS A 23 -12.94 6.34 8.94
CA LYS A 23 -13.76 5.96 10.09
C LYS A 23 -13.17 6.37 11.43
N VAL A 24 -11.85 6.49 11.51
CA VAL A 24 -11.09 6.88 12.70
C VAL A 24 -10.10 7.99 12.33
N PRO A 25 -10.58 9.20 11.98
CA PRO A 25 -9.72 10.29 11.52
C PRO A 25 -8.93 10.89 12.69
N SER A 26 -7.75 10.33 12.95
CA SER A 26 -6.74 10.89 13.85
C SER A 26 -5.56 11.42 13.04
N PRO A 27 -4.99 12.60 13.35
CA PRO A 27 -3.90 13.19 12.58
C PRO A 27 -2.66 12.28 12.45
N ASP A 28 -2.31 11.59 13.53
CA ASP A 28 -1.23 10.60 13.60
C ASP A 28 -1.50 9.39 12.70
N LEU A 29 -2.70 8.82 12.77
CA LEU A 29 -3.12 7.69 11.95
C LEU A 29 -3.08 8.04 10.46
N ILE A 30 -3.54 9.24 10.08
CA ILE A 30 -3.51 9.72 8.70
C ILE A 30 -2.06 9.82 8.21
N ALA A 31 -1.17 10.44 9.00
CA ALA A 31 0.23 10.60 8.64
C ALA A 31 0.92 9.24 8.41
N VAL A 32 0.76 8.30 9.34
CA VAL A 32 1.36 6.95 9.24
C VAL A 32 0.74 6.16 8.08
N SER A 33 -0.57 6.28 7.88
CA SER A 33 -1.28 5.58 6.80
C SER A 33 -0.85 6.04 5.42
N VAL A 34 -0.74 7.36 5.20
CA VAL A 34 -0.25 7.94 3.94
C VAL A 34 1.18 7.51 3.67
N LEU A 35 2.06 7.56 4.68
CA LEU A 35 3.44 7.11 4.56
C LEU A 35 3.50 5.62 4.20
N THR A 36 2.70 4.79 4.86
CA THR A 36 2.68 3.34 4.62
C THR A 36 2.17 3.00 3.22
N ILE A 37 1.06 3.60 2.77
CA ILE A 37 0.56 3.42 1.40
C ILE A 37 1.62 3.87 0.38
N GLY A 38 2.30 4.99 0.65
CA GLY A 38 3.38 5.49 -0.21
C GLY A 38 4.56 4.52 -0.32
N LEU A 39 5.01 3.95 0.79
CA LEU A 39 6.08 2.95 0.81
C LEU A 39 5.69 1.65 0.12
N VAL A 40 4.47 1.16 0.36
CA VAL A 40 3.98 -0.06 -0.30
C VAL A 40 3.81 0.18 -1.80
N ALA A 41 3.35 1.34 -2.23
CA ALA A 41 3.28 1.70 -3.65
C ALA A 41 4.68 1.77 -4.27
N TYR A 42 5.65 2.34 -3.56
CA TYR A 42 7.05 2.37 -4.01
C TYR A 42 7.65 0.97 -4.14
N ASP A 43 7.45 0.10 -3.16
CA ASP A 43 7.88 -1.31 -3.23
C ASP A 43 7.20 -2.03 -4.39
N PHE A 44 5.89 -1.84 -4.57
CA PHE A 44 5.15 -2.46 -5.66
C PHE A 44 5.70 -2.04 -7.05
N LEU A 45 6.05 -0.76 -7.23
CA LEU A 45 6.64 -0.25 -8.47
C LEU A 45 8.07 -0.73 -8.70
N THR A 46 8.90 -0.71 -7.65
CA THR A 46 10.32 -1.12 -7.75
C THR A 46 10.48 -2.64 -7.86
N SER A 47 9.75 -3.42 -7.07
CA SER A 47 9.70 -4.89 -7.17
C SER A 47 9.10 -5.39 -8.50
N SER A 48 8.30 -4.57 -9.20
CA SER A 48 7.78 -4.90 -10.54
C SER A 48 8.85 -4.81 -11.65
N GLY A 49 9.93 -4.04 -11.43
CA GLY A 49 11.01 -3.78 -12.40
C GLY A 49 12.29 -4.60 -12.23
N GLY A 50 12.47 -5.32 -11.11
CA GLY A 50 13.77 -5.90 -10.75
C GLY A 50 13.75 -7.36 -10.36
N ARG A 51 13.69 -8.26 -11.35
CA ARG A 51 14.33 -9.58 -11.26
C ARG A 51 15.26 -9.74 -12.47
N ARG A 52 16.47 -9.23 -12.34
CA ARG A 52 17.65 -9.78 -13.02
C ARG A 52 18.57 -10.30 -11.93
N GLY A 53 18.76 -11.62 -11.92
CA GLY A 53 19.84 -12.33 -11.22
C GLY A 53 19.69 -12.38 -9.71
#